data_AF-A0A967AC33-F1
#
_entry.id   AF-A0A967AC33-F1
#
_cell.length_a   1.000
_cell.length_b   1.000
_cell.length_c   1.000
_cell.angle_alpha   90.00
_cell.angle_beta   90.00
_cell.angle_gamma   90.00
#
_symmetry.space_group_name_H-M   'P 1'
#
loop_
_entity.id
_entity.type
_entity.pdbx_description
1 polymer ?
#
loop_
_entity_poly.entity_id
_entity_poly.type
_entity_poly.pdbx_seq_one_letter_code
_entity_poly.pdbx_strand_id
1 'polypeptide(L)'
;MFKLLISIFLISAGLFLYSYFRELNPGFVVIHTSPGTEFELSPITLMLISMAFGAVLATFAVGLQQTAHLILNWRSNRLVRRKEKVDSLHRDGTHAFMSKRTLEAVTLFEKALAIDP
;
A
#
# COMPACT_ATOMS: atom_id res chain seq x y z
N MET A 1 9.47 -14.23 -20.60
CA MET A 1 8.54 -14.36 -21.74
C MET A 1 7.08 -14.38 -21.32
N PHE A 2 6.69 -15.12 -20.27
CA PHE A 2 5.30 -15.19 -19.78
C PHE A 2 4.64 -13.82 -19.47
N LYS A 3 5.36 -12.90 -18.81
CA LYS A 3 4.85 -11.54 -18.53
C LYS A 3 4.46 -10.76 -19.79
N LEU A 4 5.28 -10.87 -20.85
CA LEU A 4 5.01 -10.22 -22.14
C LEU A 4 3.82 -10.84 -22.85
N LEU A 5 3.72 -12.18 -22.84
CA LEU A 5 2.57 -12.87 -23.42
C LEU A 5 1.25 -12.49 -22.72
N ILE A 6 1.27 -12.40 -21.38
CA ILE A 6 0.11 -11.94 -20.60
C ILE A 6 -0.25 -10.50 -20.95
N SER A 7 0.73 -9.58 -20.99
CA SER A 7 0.41 -8.18 -21.31
C SER A 7 -0.18 -8.03 -22.70
N ILE A 8 0.38 -8.74 -23.69
CA ILE A 8 -0.13 -8.74 -25.07
C ILE A 8 -1.56 -9.30 -25.10
N PHE A 9 -1.81 -10.43 -24.43
CA PHE A 9 -3.12 -11.04 -24.33
C PHE A 9 -4.16 -10.11 -23.67
N LEU A 10 -3.80 -9.41 -22.60
CA LEU A 10 -4.71 -8.48 -21.93
C LEU A 10 -5.03 -7.27 -22.80
N ILE A 11 -4.03 -6.72 -23.50
CA ILE A 11 -4.24 -5.60 -24.43
C ILE A 11 -5.14 -6.03 -25.59
N SER A 12 -4.90 -7.20 -26.18
CA SER A 12 -5.71 -7.70 -27.29
C SER A 12 -7.14 -8.02 -26.85
N ALA A 13 -7.32 -8.67 -25.69
CA ALA A 13 -8.64 -8.93 -25.11
C ALA A 13 -9.40 -7.63 -24.82
N GLY A 14 -8.72 -6.61 -24.27
CA GLY A 14 -9.32 -5.29 -24.03
C GLY A 14 -9.78 -4.60 -25.30
N LEU A 15 -8.94 -4.60 -26.35
CA LEU A 15 -9.29 -4.05 -27.67
C LEU A 15 -10.47 -4.79 -28.31
N PHE A 16 -10.48 -6.12 -28.20
CA PHE A 16 -11.55 -6.96 -28.72
C PHE A 16 -12.88 -6.65 -28.03
N LEU A 17 -12.90 -6.64 -26.69
CA LEU A 17 -14.09 -6.30 -25.90
C LEU A 17 -14.57 -4.88 -26.21
N TYR A 18 -13.66 -3.90 -26.26
CA TYR A 18 -14.01 -2.52 -26.59
C TYR A 18 -14.71 -2.43 -27.95
N SER A 19 -14.13 -3.06 -28.98
CA SER A 19 -14.69 -3.06 -30.33
C SER A 19 -16.05 -3.75 -30.37
N TYR A 20 -16.16 -4.91 -29.73
CA TYR A 20 -17.40 -5.69 -29.65
C TYR A 20 -18.54 -4.91 -28.98
N PHE A 21 -18.29 -4.31 -27.83
CA PHE A 21 -19.32 -3.52 -27.15
C PHE A 21 -19.72 -2.29 -27.96
N ARG A 22 -18.77 -1.68 -28.69
CA ARG A 22 -19.03 -0.50 -29.52
C ARG A 22 -19.98 -0.81 -30.67
N GLU A 23 -19.86 -2.00 -31.26
CA GLU A 23 -20.80 -2.47 -32.27
C GLU A 23 -22.18 -2.78 -31.68
N LEU A 24 -22.24 -3.34 -30.47
CA LEU A 24 -23.51 -3.64 -29.79
C LEU A 24 -24.29 -2.40 -29.34
N ASN A 25 -23.59 -1.30 -29.05
CA ASN A 25 -24.20 -0.05 -28.60
C ASN A 25 -23.91 1.08 -29.59
N PRO A 26 -24.54 1.04 -30.78
CA PRO A 26 -24.40 2.11 -31.75
C PRO A 26 -25.13 3.35 -31.23
N GLY A 27 -24.35 4.34 -30.80
CA GLY A 27 -24.86 5.59 -30.26
C GLY A 27 -23.73 6.49 -29.77
N PHE A 28 -24.01 7.78 -29.75
CA PHE A 28 -23.09 8.79 -29.24
C PHE A 28 -23.76 9.59 -28.12
N VAL A 29 -22.99 9.92 -27.11
CA VAL A 29 -23.33 10.86 -26.05
C VAL A 29 -22.63 12.16 -26.40
N VAL A 30 -23.41 13.23 -26.55
CA VAL A 30 -22.89 14.57 -26.79
C VAL A 30 -22.62 15.25 -25.45
N ILE A 31 -21.36 15.59 -25.21
CA ILE A 31 -20.94 16.33 -24.01
C ILE A 31 -20.72 17.79 -24.41
N HIS A 32 -21.51 18.67 -23.83
CA HIS A 32 -21.40 20.11 -24.02
C HIS A 32 -20.49 20.67 -22.91
N THR A 33 -19.29 21.13 -23.26
CA THR A 33 -18.35 21.72 -22.29
C THR A 33 -18.39 23.24 -22.29
N SER A 34 -18.82 23.86 -23.40
CA SER A 34 -18.95 25.31 -23.60
C SER A 34 -20.03 25.58 -24.66
N PRO A 35 -20.58 26.81 -24.80
CA PRO A 35 -21.64 27.14 -25.77
C PRO A 35 -21.31 26.94 -27.26
N GLY A 36 -20.16 26.37 -27.60
CA GLY A 36 -19.79 25.97 -28.96
C GLY A 36 -18.79 24.81 -29.02
N THR A 37 -18.59 24.08 -27.91
CA THR A 37 -17.69 22.91 -27.89
C THR A 37 -18.46 21.67 -27.45
N GLU A 38 -18.69 20.80 -28.42
CA GLU A 38 -19.40 19.54 -28.26
C GLU A 38 -18.45 18.39 -28.54
N PHE A 39 -18.47 17.38 -27.66
CA PHE A 39 -17.71 16.15 -27.83
C PHE A 39 -18.67 14.98 -27.96
N GLU A 40 -18.63 14.34 -29.12
CA GLU A 40 -19.36 13.10 -29.35
C GLU A 40 -18.51 11.92 -28.88
N LEU A 41 -18.94 11.25 -27.83
CA LEU A 41 -18.27 10.10 -27.27
C LEU A 41 -19.17 8.88 -27.30
N SER A 42 -18.59 7.71 -27.52
CA SER A 42 -19.34 6.45 -27.36
C SER A 42 -19.68 6.26 -25.87
N PRO A 43 -20.87 5.74 -25.53
CA PRO A 43 -21.21 5.39 -24.14
C PRO A 43 -20.15 4.52 -23.45
N ILE A 44 -19.47 3.68 -24.21
CA ILE A 44 -18.45 2.75 -23.69
C ILE A 44 -17.16 3.47 -23.32
N THR A 45 -16.76 4.51 -24.06
CA THR A 45 -15.58 5.29 -23.68
C THR A 45 -15.84 6.02 -22.37
N LEU A 46 -17.05 6.53 -22.17
CA LEU A 46 -17.47 7.13 -20.89
C LEU A 46 -17.45 6.12 -19.74
N MET A 47 -18.00 4.92 -19.96
CA MET A 47 -17.98 3.85 -18.97
C MET A 47 -16.55 3.46 -18.58
N LEU A 48 -15.66 3.30 -19.56
CA LEU A 48 -14.25 2.98 -19.31
C LEU A 48 -13.54 4.08 -18.53
N ILE A 49 -13.77 5.35 -18.87
CA ILE A 49 -13.21 6.50 -18.15
C ILE A 49 -13.72 6.51 -16.70
N SER A 50 -15.02 6.30 -16.49
CA SER A 50 -15.61 6.24 -15.14
C SER A 50 -15.02 5.10 -14.31
N MET A 51 -14.86 3.92 -14.91
CA MET A 51 -14.28 2.76 -14.23
C MET A 51 -12.80 3.00 -13.89
N ALA A 52 -12.03 3.55 -14.83
CA ALA A 52 -10.62 3.90 -14.61
C ALA A 52 -10.49 4.95 -13.49
N PHE A 53 -11.33 5.98 -13.50
CA PHE A 53 -11.37 6.99 -12.46
C PHE A 53 -11.69 6.40 -11.08
N GLY A 54 -12.70 5.52 -11.01
CA GLY A 54 -13.04 4.80 -9.78
C GLY A 54 -11.87 3.95 -9.25
N ALA A 55 -11.15 3.25 -10.12
CA ALA A 55 -9.98 2.47 -9.74
C ALA A 55 -8.84 3.35 -9.19
N VAL A 56 -8.60 4.52 -9.81
CA VAL A 56 -7.62 5.50 -9.33
C VAL A 56 -8.01 6.04 -7.95
N LEU A 57 -9.27 6.41 -7.75
CA LEU A 57 -9.75 6.88 -6.45
C LEU A 57 -9.65 5.81 -5.37
N ALA A 58 -10.03 4.57 -5.67
CA ALA A 58 -9.95 3.47 -4.72
C ALA A 58 -8.50 3.17 -4.32
N THR A 59 -7.58 3.10 -5.28
CA THR A 59 -6.15 2.89 -5.01
C THR A 59 -5.55 4.05 -4.21
N PHE A 60 -5.94 5.29 -4.51
CA PHE A 60 -5.53 6.45 -3.73
C PHE A 60 -6.05 6.40 -2.29
N ALA A 61 -7.33 6.07 -2.08
CA ALA A 61 -7.91 5.93 -0.75
C ALA A 61 -7.23 4.85 0.09
N VAL A 62 -6.96 3.68 -0.51
CA VAL A 62 -6.22 2.59 0.15
C VAL A 62 -4.79 3.03 0.48
N GLY A 63 -4.12 3.74 -0.43
CA GLY A 63 -2.79 4.30 -0.18
C GLY A 63 -2.76 5.28 0.99
N LEU A 64 -3.76 6.17 1.09
CA LEU A 64 -3.92 7.08 2.23
C LEU A 64 -4.15 6.33 3.54
N GLN A 65 -4.99 5.30 3.55
CA GLN A 65 -5.22 4.48 4.74
C GLN A 65 -3.94 3.78 5.21
N GLN A 66 -3.20 3.16 4.29
CA GLN A 66 -1.95 2.47 4.62
C GLN A 66 -0.88 3.42 5.18
N THR A 67 -0.72 4.60 4.56
CA THR A 67 0.22 5.62 5.03
C THR A 67 -0.20 6.20 6.38
N ALA A 68 -1.49 6.46 6.59
CA ALA A 68 -2.01 6.90 7.87
C ALA A 68 -1.76 5.87 8.99
N HIS A 69 -2.03 4.58 8.74
CA HIS A 69 -1.75 3.51 9.69
C HIS A 69 -0.26 3.38 10.02
N LEU A 70 0.61 3.49 9.02
CA LEU A 70 2.05 3.48 9.22
C LEU A 70 2.51 4.66 10.10
N ILE A 71 2.04 5.87 9.81
CA ILE A 71 2.40 7.08 10.57
C ILE A 71 1.89 7.02 12.00
N LEU A 72 0.61 6.69 12.20
CA LEU A 72 -0.01 6.61 13.53
C LEU A 72 0.66 5.55 14.40
N ASN A 73 0.98 4.39 13.82
CA ASN A 73 1.59 3.29 14.58
C ASN A 73 3.11 3.42 14.71
N TRP A 74 3.78 4.34 14.02
CA TRP A 74 5.24 4.45 14.06
C TRP A 74 5.76 4.81 15.45
N ARG A 75 5.10 5.74 16.16
CA ARG A 75 5.47 6.11 17.53
C ARG A 75 5.25 4.94 18.50
N SER A 76 4.13 4.23 18.36
CA SER A 76 3.82 3.03 19.15
C SER A 76 4.86 1.92 18.91
N ASN A 77 5.14 1.59 17.65
CA ASN A 77 6.16 0.60 17.28
C ASN A 77 7.55 0.97 17.79
N ARG A 78 7.92 2.25 17.82
CA ARG A 78 9.21 2.68 18.37
C ARG A 78 9.29 2.44 19.88
N LEU A 79 8.19 2.65 20.61
CA LEU A 79 8.12 2.39 22.05
C LEU A 79 8.12 0.89 22.34
N VAL A 80 7.34 0.10 21.60
CA VAL A 80 7.31 -1.37 21.72
C VAL A 80 8.69 -1.96 21.47
N ARG A 81 9.38 -1.55 20.41
CA ARG A 81 10.76 -2.02 20.10
C ARG A 81 11.77 -1.63 21.17
N ARG A 82 11.62 -0.46 21.82
CA ARG A 82 12.47 -0.09 22.95
C ARG A 82 12.23 -1.02 24.14
N LYS A 83 10.97 -1.27 24.47
CA LYS A 83 10.58 -2.17 25.57
C LYS A 83 11.06 -3.60 25.32
N GLU A 84 10.84 -4.16 24.14
CA GLU A 84 11.34 -5.49 23.76
C GLU A 84 12.87 -5.59 23.88
N LYS A 85 13.59 -4.52 23.52
CA LYS A 85 15.05 -4.47 23.65
C LYS A 85 15.51 -4.46 25.10
N VAL A 86 14.83 -3.69 25.96
CA VAL A 86 15.09 -3.68 27.41
C VAL A 86 14.79 -5.06 28.02
N ASP A 87 13.64 -5.64 27.69
CA ASP A 87 13.24 -6.97 28.17
C ASP A 87 14.24 -8.06 27.73
N SER A 88 14.74 -7.99 26.49
CA SER A 88 15.78 -8.90 26.01
C SER A 88 17.10 -8.77 26.78
N LEU A 89 17.55 -7.53 27.06
CA LEU A 89 18.75 -7.26 27.83
C LEU A 89 18.61 -7.70 29.30
N HIS A 90 17.43 -7.53 29.90
CA HIS A 90 17.14 -8.05 31.24
C HIS A 90 17.12 -9.57 31.29
N ARG A 91 16.54 -10.23 30.28
CA ARG A 91 16.55 -11.70 30.20
C ARG A 91 17.97 -12.25 30.03
N ASP A 92 18.78 -11.63 29.18
CA ASP A 92 20.16 -12.05 28.97
C ASP A 92 21.04 -11.75 30.19
N GLY A 93 20.82 -10.61 30.84
CA GLY A 93 21.49 -10.23 32.09
C GLY A 93 21.15 -11.17 33.25
N THR A 94 19.88 -11.54 33.40
CA THR A 94 19.45 -12.53 34.41
C THR A 94 20.04 -13.92 34.11
N HIS A 95 20.14 -14.33 32.85
CA HIS A 95 20.80 -15.58 32.48
C HIS A 95 22.32 -15.55 32.77
N ALA A 96 23.00 -14.45 32.46
CA ALA A 96 24.42 -14.25 32.78
C ALA A 96 24.66 -14.26 34.30
N PHE A 97 23.75 -13.64 35.07
CA PHE A 97 23.79 -13.66 36.53
C PHE A 97 23.63 -15.08 37.10
N MET A 98 22.62 -15.82 36.63
CA MET A 98 22.37 -17.21 37.07
C MET A 98 23.52 -18.16 36.70
N SER A 99 24.24 -17.88 35.62
CA SER A 99 25.45 -18.62 35.21
C SER A 99 26.74 -18.15 35.90
N LYS A 100 26.64 -17.31 36.94
CA LYS A 100 27.75 -16.71 37.72
C LYS A 100 28.71 -15.82 36.91
N ARG A 101 28.28 -15.34 35.73
CA ARG A 101 29.04 -14.38 34.90
C ARG A 101 28.66 -12.96 35.30
N THR A 102 29.08 -12.56 36.49
CA THR A 102 28.65 -11.30 37.12
C THR A 102 29.08 -10.06 36.35
N LEU A 103 30.30 -10.04 35.81
CA LEU A 103 30.79 -8.93 34.98
C LEU A 103 29.93 -8.76 33.71
N GLU A 104 29.61 -9.86 33.01
CA GLU A 104 28.75 -9.81 31.83
C GLU A 104 27.33 -9.33 32.19
N ALA A 105 26.77 -9.82 33.30
CA ALA A 105 25.44 -9.42 33.77
C ALA A 105 25.37 -7.91 34.07
N VAL A 106 26.37 -7.34 34.76
CA VAL A 106 26.43 -5.89 35.06
C VAL A 106 26.44 -5.09 33.76
N THR A 107 27.27 -5.46 32.77
CA THR A 107 27.29 -4.72 31.49
C THR A 107 25.97 -4.80 30.71
N LEU A 108 25.22 -5.90 30.84
CA LEU A 108 23.91 -6.07 30.20
C LEU A 108 22.82 -5.24 30.89
N PHE A 109 22.86 -5.15 32.23
CA PHE A 109 21.94 -4.31 32.99
C PHE A 109 22.24 -2.81 32.83
N GLU A 110 23.52 -2.40 32.79
CA GLU A 110 23.89 -1.01 32.47
C GLU A 110 23.39 -0.59 31.07
N LYS A 111 23.48 -1.50 30.08
CA LYS A 111 22.93 -1.26 28.75
C LYS A 111 21.41 -1.17 28.74
N ALA A 112 20.71 -1.92 29.59
CA ALA A 112 19.26 -1.81 29.74
C ALA A 112 18.88 -0.46 30.37
N LEU A 113 19.56 -0.06 31.45
CA LEU A 113 19.35 1.21 32.16
C LEU A 113 19.63 2.43 31.27
N ALA A 114 20.62 2.34 30.36
CA ALA A 114 20.90 3.41 29.41
C ALA A 114 19.77 3.60 28.36
N ILE A 115 18.91 2.60 28.15
CA ILE A 115 17.80 2.63 27.19
C ILE A 115 16.50 3.07 27.86
N ASP A 116 16.29 2.65 29.12
CA ASP A 116 15.17 3.01 29.99
C ASP A 116 15.71 3.28 31.41
N PRO A 117 16.00 4.56 31.75
CA PRO A 117 16.68 4.93 32.99
C PRO A 117 15.80 4.83 34.24
#